data_AF-A0A0G1HS25-F1
#
_entry.id   AF-A0A0G1HS25-F1
#
_cell.length_a   1.000
_cell.length_b   1.000
_cell.length_c   1.000
_cell.angle_alpha   90.00
_cell.angle_beta   90.00
_cell.angle_gamma   90.00
#
_symmetry.space_group_name_H-M   'P 1'
#
loop_
_entity.id
_entity.type
_entity.pdbx_description
1 polymer ?
#
loop_
_entity_poly.entity_id
_entity_poly.type
_entity_poly.pdbx_seq_one_letter_code
_entity_poly.pdbx_strand_id
1 'polypeptide(L)'
;MEKEKLVYLISPVRQVTTEQAEEIAKYAETLKAGGVRLFNPVVDAPQQDETGYNIVMAEREFMYQAACHGGRVDILWNAGGTPSEGSRVDLGMAIAFALDFNLAGVFNEDQASGTQLGLQIIKEMTKRDPGRSPILREIFTTLDDMSWSNEITIDWDIEMTTIEQEWQRIYLGLALGVVAMNPNIKIKMGKLKGEDPTEKKSYVKVIKEIERRQGIM
;
A
#
# COMPACT_ATOMS: atom_id res chain seq x y z
N MET A 1 7.51 23.15 -20.52
CA MET A 1 7.00 22.86 -19.17
C MET A 1 7.59 21.53 -18.76
N GLU A 2 8.39 21.50 -17.69
CA GLU A 2 8.72 20.23 -17.04
C GLU A 2 7.40 19.61 -16.56
N LYS A 3 7.20 18.31 -16.82
CA LYS A 3 6.01 17.61 -16.32
C LYS A 3 6.02 17.67 -14.79
N GLU A 4 4.93 18.13 -14.20
CA GLU A 4 4.71 18.08 -12.76
C GLU A 4 4.93 16.63 -12.27
N LYS A 5 5.81 16.43 -11.30
CA LYS A 5 6.08 15.11 -10.76
C LYS A 5 5.02 14.77 -9.72
N LEU A 6 4.36 13.63 -9.89
CA LEU A 6 3.41 13.09 -8.92
C LEU A 6 4.18 12.22 -7.92
N VAL A 7 3.98 12.48 -6.62
CA VAL A 7 4.61 11.71 -5.54
C VAL A 7 3.52 11.25 -4.59
N TYR A 8 3.47 9.94 -4.32
CA TYR A 8 2.66 9.39 -3.23
C TYR A 8 3.54 9.15 -2.00
N LEU A 9 3.13 9.63 -0.83
CA LEU A 9 3.86 9.42 0.41
C LEU A 9 3.31 8.19 1.15
N ILE A 10 4.10 7.11 1.19
CA ILE A 10 3.82 5.96 2.05
C ILE A 10 4.38 6.27 3.44
N SER A 11 3.50 6.52 4.41
CA SER A 11 3.87 6.75 5.82
C SER A 11 2.82 6.21 6.79
N PRO A 12 3.17 5.85 8.03
CA PRO A 12 2.18 5.54 9.04
C PRO A 12 1.32 6.77 9.37
N VAL A 13 0.00 6.58 9.47
CA VAL A 13 -0.95 7.66 9.81
C VAL A 13 -1.45 7.55 11.25
N ARG A 14 -1.64 6.31 11.73
CA ARG A 14 -2.16 6.01 13.07
C ARG A 14 -1.04 5.49 13.95
N GLN A 15 -1.17 5.72 15.25
CA GLN A 15 -0.22 5.22 16.27
C GLN A 15 1.23 5.68 16.04
N VAL A 16 1.40 6.87 15.47
CA VAL A 16 2.69 7.54 15.34
C VAL A 16 2.97 8.40 16.57
N THR A 17 4.24 8.52 16.95
CA THR A 17 4.64 9.49 17.99
C THR A 17 4.57 10.91 17.45
N THR A 18 4.60 11.92 18.34
CA THR A 18 4.64 13.32 17.94
C THR A 18 5.84 13.61 17.05
N GLU A 19 7.01 13.07 17.39
CA GLU A 19 8.25 13.25 16.65
C GLU A 19 8.14 12.63 15.24
N GLN A 20 7.58 11.43 15.12
CA GLN A 20 7.35 10.80 13.81
C GLN A 20 6.36 11.61 12.96
N ALA A 21 5.29 12.13 13.56
CA ALA A 21 4.32 12.96 12.87
C ALA A 21 4.96 14.28 12.37
N GLU A 22 5.81 14.91 13.17
CA GLU A 22 6.58 16.10 12.79
C GLU A 22 7.55 15.81 11.63
N GLU A 23 8.26 14.67 11.67
CA GLU A 23 9.15 14.26 10.59
C GLU A 23 8.40 13.99 9.28
N ILE A 24 7.25 13.30 9.34
CA ILE A 24 6.38 13.07 8.18
C ILE A 24 5.89 14.40 7.61
N ALA A 25 5.41 15.32 8.46
CA ALA A 25 4.91 16.63 8.05
C ALA A 25 6.02 17.47 7.39
N LYS A 26 7.20 17.53 8.02
CA LYS A 26 8.37 18.24 7.49
C LYS A 26 8.81 17.69 6.14
N TYR A 27 8.80 16.37 5.98
CA TYR A 27 9.13 15.73 4.72
C TYR A 27 8.11 16.08 3.62
N ALA A 28 6.81 16.00 3.94
CA ALA A 28 5.73 16.38 3.02
C ALA A 28 5.83 17.85 2.58
N GLU A 29 6.12 18.77 3.50
CA GLU A 29 6.31 20.19 3.17
C GLU A 29 7.55 20.42 2.30
N THR A 30 8.63 19.67 2.52
CA THR A 30 9.83 19.73 1.67
C THR A 30 9.50 19.29 0.24
N LEU A 31 8.72 18.22 0.07
CA LEU A 31 8.26 17.77 -1.24
C LEU A 31 7.41 18.84 -1.95
N LYS A 32 6.41 19.40 -1.25
CA LYS A 32 5.54 20.46 -1.80
C LYS A 32 6.33 21.70 -2.21
N ALA A 33 7.28 22.14 -1.38
CA ALA A 33 8.16 23.27 -1.69
C ALA A 33 9.03 23.02 -2.93
N GLY A 34 9.33 21.75 -3.24
CA GLY A 34 9.99 21.32 -4.47
C GLY A 34 9.10 21.33 -5.72
N GLY A 35 7.83 21.73 -5.59
CA GLY A 35 6.89 21.84 -6.73
C GLY A 35 6.31 20.51 -7.22
N VAL A 36 6.36 19.45 -6.40
CA VAL A 36 5.72 18.17 -6.74
C VAL A 36 4.24 18.19 -6.35
N ARG A 37 3.41 17.46 -7.11
CA ARG A 37 2.05 17.16 -6.69
C ARG A 37 2.08 15.97 -5.75
N LEU A 38 1.98 16.27 -4.46
CA LEU A 38 2.00 15.28 -3.39
C LEU A 38 0.58 14.75 -3.11
N PHE A 39 0.44 13.43 -2.93
CA PHE A 39 -0.67 12.84 -2.21
C PHE A 39 -0.19 12.40 -0.83
N ASN A 40 -0.72 13.04 0.20
CA ASN A 40 -0.53 12.67 1.59
C ASN A 40 -1.85 12.13 2.14
N PRO A 41 -1.94 10.80 2.42
CA PRO A 41 -3.17 10.18 2.90
C PRO A 41 -3.81 10.86 4.12
N VAL A 42 -3.00 11.48 4.99
CA VAL A 42 -3.48 12.22 6.16
C VAL A 42 -4.39 13.39 5.77
N VAL A 43 -4.08 14.06 4.66
CA VAL A 43 -4.74 15.31 4.24
C VAL A 43 -5.71 15.06 3.08
N ASP A 44 -5.34 14.21 2.14
CA ASP A 44 -6.00 14.12 0.84
C ASP A 44 -7.05 13.01 0.75
N ALA A 45 -6.98 12.00 1.62
CA ALA A 45 -7.95 10.91 1.63
C ALA A 45 -9.20 11.26 2.46
N PRO A 46 -10.39 10.73 2.10
CA PRO A 46 -11.63 10.97 2.84
C PRO A 46 -11.63 10.25 4.20
N GLN A 47 -10.93 10.82 5.19
CA GLN A 47 -10.73 10.22 6.51
C GLN A 47 -12.03 9.99 7.31
N GLN A 48 -13.18 10.48 6.84
CA GLN A 48 -14.49 10.21 7.45
C GLN A 48 -15.21 8.98 6.88
N ASP A 49 -14.64 8.30 5.88
CA ASP A 49 -15.25 7.11 5.28
C ASP A 49 -15.31 5.93 6.27
N GLU A 50 -16.51 5.51 6.68
CA GLU A 50 -16.74 4.45 7.67
C GLU A 50 -16.23 3.06 7.24
N THR A 51 -16.13 2.83 5.92
CA THR A 51 -15.68 1.54 5.38
C THR A 51 -14.16 1.49 5.19
N GLY A 52 -13.56 2.62 4.78
CA GLY A 52 -12.20 2.70 4.27
C GLY A 52 -12.10 2.47 2.75
N TYR A 53 -13.19 2.10 2.07
CA TYR A 53 -13.21 1.85 0.64
C TYR A 53 -12.81 3.09 -0.17
N ASN A 54 -13.40 4.25 0.14
CA ASN A 54 -13.15 5.49 -0.61
C ASN A 54 -11.72 6.00 -0.38
N ILE A 55 -11.14 5.71 0.79
CA ILE A 55 -9.73 5.99 1.08
C ILE A 55 -8.85 5.17 0.14
N VAL A 56 -9.01 3.84 0.14
CA VAL A 56 -8.21 2.93 -0.68
C VAL A 56 -8.38 3.21 -2.18
N MET A 57 -9.60 3.52 -2.65
CA MET A 57 -9.81 3.87 -4.06
C MET A 57 -9.16 5.20 -4.46
N ALA A 58 -9.13 6.20 -3.58
CA ALA A 58 -8.46 7.47 -3.83
C ALA A 58 -6.94 7.30 -3.91
N GLU A 59 -6.36 6.54 -2.98
CA GLU A 59 -4.94 6.20 -2.95
C GLU A 59 -4.54 5.43 -4.22
N ARG A 60 -5.31 4.39 -4.58
CA ARG A 60 -5.12 3.60 -5.79
C ARG A 60 -5.15 4.45 -7.06
N GLU A 61 -6.16 5.32 -7.20
CA GLU A 61 -6.29 6.19 -8.37
C GLU A 61 -5.11 7.14 -8.48
N PHE A 62 -4.68 7.76 -7.38
CA PHE A 62 -3.52 8.63 -7.41
C PHE A 62 -2.25 7.89 -7.84
N MET A 63 -1.99 6.70 -7.27
CA MET A 63 -0.81 5.90 -7.64
C MET A 63 -0.84 5.46 -9.10
N TYR A 64 -2.01 5.08 -9.62
CA TYR A 64 -2.17 4.76 -11.04
C TYR A 64 -1.84 5.95 -11.94
N GLN A 65 -2.38 7.14 -11.60
CA GLN A 65 -2.03 8.38 -12.30
C GLN A 65 -0.55 8.71 -12.20
N ALA A 66 0.07 8.51 -11.03
CA ALA A 66 1.50 8.70 -10.84
C ALA A 66 2.28 7.78 -11.79
N ALA A 67 1.93 6.51 -11.90
CA ALA A 67 2.59 5.57 -12.79
C ALA A 67 2.48 5.98 -14.27
N CYS A 68 1.29 6.40 -14.71
CA CYS A 68 1.10 6.90 -16.08
C CYS A 68 1.91 8.17 -16.41
N HIS A 69 2.30 8.95 -15.40
CA HIS A 69 3.00 10.23 -15.57
C HIS A 69 4.48 10.20 -15.15
N GLY A 70 5.05 9.03 -14.87
CA GLY A 70 6.44 8.90 -14.43
C GLY A 70 6.68 9.45 -13.02
N GLY A 71 5.67 9.32 -12.16
CA GLY A 71 5.73 9.60 -10.74
C GLY A 71 6.42 8.49 -9.95
N ARG A 72 6.44 8.65 -8.63
CA ARG A 72 7.14 7.73 -7.71
C ARG A 72 6.44 7.64 -6.36
N VAL A 73 6.91 6.72 -5.52
CA VAL A 73 6.55 6.68 -4.10
C VAL A 73 7.76 7.09 -3.25
N ASP A 74 7.51 7.98 -2.29
CA ASP A 74 8.47 8.30 -1.25
C ASP A 74 7.98 7.64 0.05
N ILE A 75 8.89 7.00 0.79
CA ILE A 75 8.55 6.04 1.84
C ILE A 75 9.21 6.43 3.16
N LEU A 76 8.39 6.69 4.17
CA LEU A 76 8.78 6.77 5.58
C LEU A 76 8.22 5.55 6.30
N TRP A 77 9.05 4.52 6.46
CA TRP A 77 8.59 3.21 6.93
C TRP A 77 8.67 3.09 8.45
N ASN A 78 7.66 2.52 9.11
CA ASN A 78 7.76 2.18 10.52
C ASN A 78 8.14 0.70 10.70
N ALA A 79 9.34 0.44 11.22
CA ALA A 79 9.86 -0.90 11.47
C ALA A 79 9.47 -1.46 12.85
N GLY A 80 8.90 -0.66 13.75
CA GLY A 80 8.59 -1.04 15.13
C GLY A 80 7.20 -0.63 15.62
N GLY A 81 6.88 -1.00 16.86
CA GLY A 81 5.54 -0.81 17.42
C GLY A 81 4.45 -1.63 16.69
N THR A 82 3.24 -1.07 16.61
CA THR A 82 2.15 -1.66 15.82
C THR A 82 2.39 -1.38 14.34
N PRO A 83 2.53 -2.40 13.49
CA PRO A 83 2.84 -2.16 12.10
C PRO A 83 1.63 -1.57 11.35
N SER A 84 1.88 -0.60 10.47
CA SER A 84 0.85 0.01 9.63
C SER A 84 0.37 -0.96 8.55
N GLU A 85 -0.86 -1.44 8.67
CA GLU A 85 -1.51 -2.25 7.63
C GLU A 85 -1.69 -1.47 6.33
N GLY A 86 -2.05 -0.18 6.43
CA GLY A 86 -2.25 0.68 5.27
C GLY A 86 -0.99 0.85 4.43
N SER A 87 0.14 1.11 5.07
CA SER A 87 1.42 1.23 4.36
C SER A 87 1.84 -0.06 3.63
N ARG A 88 1.35 -1.23 4.07
CA ARG A 88 1.61 -2.53 3.42
C ARG A 88 0.72 -2.75 2.21
N VAL A 89 -0.54 -2.35 2.29
CA VAL A 89 -1.46 -2.35 1.14
C VAL A 89 -0.96 -1.36 0.08
N ASP A 90 -0.57 -0.16 0.50
CA ASP A 90 0.03 0.86 -0.37
C ASP A 90 1.31 0.38 -1.05
N LEU A 91 2.18 -0.30 -0.29
CA LEU A 91 3.38 -0.94 -0.83
C LEU A 91 3.02 -1.92 -1.96
N GLY A 92 2.02 -2.79 -1.75
CA GLY A 92 1.55 -3.71 -2.79
C GLY A 92 1.05 -2.98 -4.05
N MET A 93 0.24 -1.93 -3.88
CA MET A 93 -0.24 -1.13 -5.02
C MET A 93 0.92 -0.48 -5.78
N ALA A 94 1.88 0.11 -5.06
CA ALA A 94 3.04 0.75 -5.67
C ALA A 94 3.89 -0.22 -6.50
N ILE A 95 4.04 -1.47 -6.04
CA ILE A 95 4.75 -2.52 -6.79
C ILE A 95 3.96 -2.92 -8.04
N ALA A 96 2.64 -3.13 -7.92
CA ALA A 96 1.80 -3.51 -9.05
C ALA A 96 1.80 -2.46 -10.17
N PHE A 97 1.90 -1.18 -9.81
CA PHE A 97 2.02 -0.08 -10.76
C PHE A 97 3.44 0.21 -11.23
N ALA A 98 4.43 -0.59 -10.81
CA ALA A 98 5.84 -0.41 -11.12
C ALA A 98 6.36 1.03 -10.86
N LEU A 99 5.91 1.63 -9.75
CA LEU A 99 6.38 2.96 -9.35
C LEU A 99 7.85 2.90 -8.91
N ASP A 100 8.57 4.01 -9.12
CA ASP A 100 9.92 4.18 -8.57
C ASP A 100 9.86 4.36 -7.05
N PHE A 101 10.82 3.77 -6.33
CA PHE A 101 10.83 3.77 -4.86
C PHE A 101 11.92 4.68 -4.33
N ASN A 102 11.56 5.59 -3.43
CA ASN A 102 12.49 6.41 -2.65
C ASN A 102 12.30 6.15 -1.16
N LEU A 103 13.18 5.35 -0.54
CA LEU A 103 13.18 5.15 0.91
C LEU A 103 13.76 6.39 1.60
N ALA A 104 12.87 7.25 2.10
CA ALA A 104 13.23 8.52 2.72
C ALA A 104 13.66 8.38 4.18
N GLY A 105 13.15 7.36 4.88
CA GLY A 105 13.49 7.10 6.27
C GLY A 105 12.85 5.84 6.82
N VAL A 106 13.41 5.33 7.92
CA VAL A 106 12.90 4.18 8.66
C VAL A 106 12.80 4.55 10.13
N PHE A 107 11.59 4.56 10.67
CA PHE A 107 11.36 4.75 12.11
C PHE A 107 11.55 3.42 12.85
N ASN A 108 12.03 3.52 14.09
CA ASN A 108 12.19 2.38 15.01
C ASN A 108 13.06 1.24 14.45
N GLU A 109 14.03 1.53 13.55
CA GLU A 109 14.86 0.49 12.94
C GLU A 109 15.68 -0.28 13.99
N ASP A 110 16.26 0.43 14.96
CA ASP A 110 17.05 -0.16 16.06
C ASP A 110 16.20 -0.98 17.05
N GLN A 111 14.87 -0.82 17.01
CA GLN A 111 13.90 -1.49 17.87
C GLN A 111 12.79 -2.13 17.04
N ALA A 112 13.16 -2.67 15.88
CA ALA A 112 12.19 -3.26 14.97
C ALA A 112 11.40 -4.37 15.68
N SER A 113 10.08 -4.37 15.47
CA SER A 113 9.16 -5.32 16.10
C SER A 113 8.08 -5.76 15.14
N GLY A 114 7.58 -6.98 15.32
CA GLY A 114 6.69 -7.59 14.36
C GLY A 114 7.41 -7.95 13.06
N THR A 115 6.62 -8.21 12.03
CA THR A 115 7.13 -8.75 10.76
C THR A 115 7.70 -7.63 9.89
N GLN A 116 8.78 -7.93 9.18
CA GLN A 116 9.58 -6.95 8.43
C GLN A 116 9.58 -7.21 6.92
N LEU A 117 8.61 -7.97 6.41
CA LEU A 117 8.54 -8.34 5.00
C LEU A 117 8.47 -7.09 4.12
N GLY A 118 7.63 -6.11 4.49
CA GLY A 118 7.52 -4.86 3.74
C GLY A 118 8.84 -4.09 3.67
N LEU A 119 9.56 -3.97 4.79
CA LEU A 119 10.87 -3.31 4.81
C LEU A 119 11.90 -4.06 3.97
N GLN A 120 11.90 -5.39 4.02
CA GLN A 120 12.77 -6.21 3.17
C GLN A 120 12.48 -5.95 1.69
N ILE A 121 11.21 -5.96 1.27
CA ILE A 121 10.81 -5.66 -0.12
C ILE A 121 11.31 -4.27 -0.53
N ILE A 122 11.09 -3.24 0.28
CA ILE A 122 11.53 -1.87 -0.02
C ILE A 122 13.06 -1.80 -0.20
N LYS A 123 13.81 -2.44 0.70
CA LYS A 123 15.28 -2.50 0.62
C LYS A 123 15.74 -3.25 -0.63
N GLU A 124 15.05 -4.29 -1.07
CA GLU A 124 15.38 -5.00 -2.31
C GLU A 124 15.02 -4.17 -3.56
N MET A 125 13.86 -3.50 -3.57
CA MET A 125 13.41 -2.65 -4.69
C MET A 125 14.32 -1.45 -4.95
N THR A 126 15.01 -0.96 -3.91
CA THR A 126 15.94 0.17 -3.99
C THR A 126 17.38 -0.24 -4.36
N LYS A 127 17.67 -1.54 -4.52
CA LYS A 127 18.98 -2.00 -4.98
C LYS A 127 19.17 -1.79 -6.48
N ARG A 128 20.43 -1.74 -6.90
CA ARG A 128 20.84 -1.58 -8.30
C ARG A 128 20.50 -2.79 -9.19
N ASP A 129 20.35 -3.98 -8.62
CA ASP A 129 19.99 -5.22 -9.33
C ASP A 129 18.89 -6.00 -8.57
N PRO A 130 17.62 -5.54 -8.65
CA PRO A 130 16.50 -6.16 -7.94
C PRO A 130 16.15 -7.57 -8.48
N GLY A 131 16.56 -7.91 -9.72
CA GLY A 131 16.19 -9.16 -10.39
C GLY A 131 16.76 -10.44 -9.75
N ARG A 132 17.70 -10.32 -8.81
CA ARG A 132 18.27 -11.45 -8.07
C ARG A 132 17.55 -11.74 -6.74
N SER A 133 16.65 -10.88 -6.33
CA SER A 133 15.96 -11.00 -5.06
C SER A 133 14.89 -12.11 -5.12
N PRO A 134 14.98 -13.18 -4.29
CA PRO A 134 13.98 -14.24 -4.29
C PRO A 134 12.57 -13.73 -3.96
N ILE A 135 12.47 -12.77 -3.04
CA ILE A 135 11.19 -12.16 -2.64
C ILE A 135 10.58 -11.33 -3.78
N LEU A 136 11.40 -10.56 -4.52
CA LEU A 136 10.88 -9.81 -5.66
C LEU A 136 10.47 -10.75 -6.81
N ARG A 137 11.19 -11.85 -7.00
CA ARG A 137 10.80 -12.88 -7.98
C ARG A 137 9.44 -13.49 -7.63
N GLU A 138 9.18 -13.80 -6.36
CA GLU A 138 7.89 -14.28 -5.90
C GLU A 138 6.78 -13.26 -6.16
N ILE A 139 7.02 -11.98 -5.85
CA ILE A 139 6.06 -10.90 -6.11
C ILE A 139 5.75 -10.76 -7.60
N PHE A 140 6.77 -10.73 -8.47
CA PHE A 140 6.56 -10.60 -9.91
C PHE A 140 5.88 -11.83 -10.52
N THR A 141 6.17 -13.03 -10.02
CA THR A 141 5.45 -14.25 -10.41
C THR A 141 3.97 -14.14 -10.00
N THR A 142 3.71 -13.68 -8.78
CA THR A 142 2.33 -13.45 -8.29
C THR A 142 1.58 -12.44 -9.15
N LEU A 143 2.23 -11.34 -9.55
CA LEU A 143 1.62 -10.32 -10.41
C LEU A 143 1.29 -10.85 -11.81
N ASP A 144 2.17 -11.67 -12.40
CA ASP A 144 1.90 -12.33 -13.68
C ASP A 144 0.69 -13.25 -13.54
N ASP A 145 0.67 -14.13 -12.54
CA ASP A 145 -0.46 -15.04 -12.27
C ASP A 145 -1.79 -14.28 -12.06
N MET A 146 -1.77 -13.18 -11.31
CA MET A 146 -2.94 -12.32 -11.12
C MET A 146 -3.43 -11.70 -12.43
N SER A 147 -2.52 -11.27 -13.32
CA SER A 147 -2.85 -10.57 -14.56
C SER A 147 -3.59 -11.47 -15.58
N TRP A 148 -3.41 -12.79 -15.46
CA TRP A 148 -4.09 -13.80 -16.28
C TRP A 148 -5.32 -14.41 -15.61
N SER A 149 -5.61 -14.03 -14.36
CA SER A 149 -6.73 -14.55 -13.59
C SER A 149 -8.02 -13.79 -13.91
N ASN A 150 -9.17 -14.48 -13.89
CA ASN A 150 -10.48 -13.83 -13.95
C ASN A 150 -10.97 -13.34 -12.58
N GLU A 151 -10.48 -13.98 -11.51
CA GLU A 151 -10.85 -13.71 -10.13
C GLU A 151 -9.60 -13.87 -9.23
N ILE A 152 -9.43 -12.96 -8.27
CA ILE A 152 -8.40 -12.99 -7.23
C ILE A 152 -9.10 -13.13 -5.89
N THR A 153 -8.82 -14.22 -5.18
CA THR A 153 -9.33 -14.46 -3.83
C THR A 153 -8.38 -13.85 -2.80
N ILE A 154 -8.91 -13.07 -1.86
CA ILE A 154 -8.17 -12.46 -0.75
C ILE A 154 -8.54 -13.18 0.54
N ASP A 155 -7.63 -14.02 1.03
CA ASP A 155 -7.70 -14.53 2.41
C ASP A 155 -7.22 -13.45 3.38
N TRP A 156 -7.86 -13.35 4.55
CA TRP A 156 -7.57 -12.29 5.51
C TRP A 156 -7.58 -12.79 6.94
N ASP A 157 -6.50 -12.50 7.68
CA ASP A 157 -6.46 -12.61 9.13
C ASP A 157 -6.55 -11.20 9.74
N ILE A 158 -7.43 -11.00 10.72
CA ILE A 158 -7.57 -9.71 11.40
C ILE A 158 -6.28 -9.30 12.11
N GLU A 159 -5.48 -10.26 12.56
CA GLU A 159 -4.17 -10.00 13.14
C GLU A 159 -3.07 -9.89 12.08
N MET A 160 -1.97 -9.23 12.46
CA MET A 160 -0.75 -9.13 11.66
C MET A 160 0.49 -9.29 12.54
N THR A 161 0.68 -10.52 13.01
CA THR A 161 1.78 -10.98 13.87
C THR A 161 2.75 -11.91 13.14
N THR A 162 2.37 -12.46 11.97
CA THR A 162 3.22 -13.36 11.16
C THR A 162 3.48 -12.84 9.74
N ILE A 163 4.51 -13.38 9.08
CA ILE A 163 4.92 -12.97 7.74
C ILE A 163 3.80 -13.23 6.73
N GLU A 164 3.08 -14.34 6.87
CA GLU A 164 1.95 -14.70 6.02
C GLU A 164 0.83 -13.68 6.13
N GLN A 165 0.58 -13.16 7.35
CA GLN A 165 -0.45 -12.15 7.58
C GLN A 165 -0.05 -10.77 7.05
N GLU A 166 1.25 -10.42 7.11
CA GLU A 166 1.77 -9.22 6.45
C GLU A 166 1.70 -9.34 4.91
N TRP A 167 2.01 -10.54 4.39
CA TRP A 167 1.86 -10.84 2.98
C TRP A 167 0.42 -10.66 2.50
N GLN A 168 -0.61 -11.01 3.28
CA GLN A 168 -2.01 -10.74 2.92
C GLN A 168 -2.29 -9.25 2.65
N ARG A 169 -1.68 -8.32 3.40
CA ARG A 169 -1.83 -6.88 3.18
C ARG A 169 -1.19 -6.47 1.86
N ILE A 170 0.04 -6.92 1.62
CA ILE A 170 0.77 -6.65 0.38
C ILE A 170 0.02 -7.25 -0.82
N TYR A 171 -0.45 -8.50 -0.70
CA TYR A 171 -1.20 -9.22 -1.71
C TYR A 171 -2.51 -8.50 -2.09
N LEU A 172 -3.25 -7.97 -1.11
CA LEU A 172 -4.40 -7.11 -1.38
C LEU A 172 -3.98 -5.88 -2.20
N GLY A 173 -2.88 -5.22 -1.85
CA GLY A 173 -2.33 -4.11 -2.62
C GLY A 173 -1.99 -4.48 -4.06
N LEU A 174 -1.33 -5.63 -4.26
CA LEU A 174 -1.01 -6.14 -5.60
C LEU A 174 -2.29 -6.37 -6.43
N ALA A 175 -3.29 -7.03 -5.84
CA ALA A 175 -4.58 -7.28 -6.48
C ALA A 175 -5.31 -5.99 -6.86
N LEU A 176 -5.31 -4.99 -5.97
CA LEU A 176 -5.90 -3.67 -6.24
C LEU A 176 -5.25 -2.98 -7.43
N GLY A 177 -3.92 -3.04 -7.52
CA GLY A 177 -3.18 -2.48 -8.67
C GLY A 177 -3.49 -3.22 -9.98
N VAL A 178 -3.50 -4.55 -9.95
CA VAL A 178 -3.85 -5.38 -11.12
C VAL A 178 -5.27 -5.09 -11.61
N VAL A 179 -6.27 -5.01 -10.72
CA VAL A 179 -7.65 -4.69 -11.07
C VAL A 179 -7.80 -3.27 -11.63
N ALA A 180 -7.00 -2.31 -11.18
CA ALA A 180 -7.00 -0.97 -11.78
C ALA A 180 -6.52 -0.97 -13.23
N MET A 181 -5.55 -1.84 -13.56
CA MET A 181 -5.05 -2.01 -14.93
C MET A 181 -5.97 -2.87 -15.80
N ASN A 182 -6.66 -3.85 -15.19
CA ASN A 182 -7.62 -4.71 -15.87
C ASN A 182 -8.91 -4.84 -15.04
N PRO A 183 -9.91 -3.97 -15.27
CA PRO A 183 -11.14 -3.93 -14.46
C PRO A 183 -12.08 -5.13 -14.66
N ASN A 184 -11.77 -6.04 -15.59
CA ASN A 184 -12.52 -7.29 -15.76
C ASN A 184 -12.20 -8.32 -14.67
N ILE A 185 -11.03 -8.19 -14.02
CA ILE A 185 -10.61 -9.09 -12.94
C ILE A 185 -11.41 -8.77 -11.68
N LYS A 186 -11.99 -9.79 -11.07
CA LYS A 186 -12.80 -9.67 -9.86
C LYS A 186 -11.95 -9.91 -8.62
N ILE A 187 -12.17 -9.14 -7.55
CA ILE A 187 -11.63 -9.41 -6.21
C ILE A 187 -12.75 -10.00 -5.36
N LYS A 188 -12.44 -11.06 -4.64
CA LYS A 188 -13.38 -11.78 -3.79
C LYS A 188 -12.81 -12.03 -2.41
N MET A 189 -13.65 -11.92 -1.38
CA MET A 189 -13.26 -12.35 -0.04
C MET A 189 -13.15 -13.88 0.04
N GLY A 190 -11.99 -14.36 0.49
CA GLY A 190 -11.74 -15.76 0.78
C GLY A 190 -12.04 -16.12 2.23
N LYS A 191 -11.12 -16.87 2.84
CA LYS A 191 -11.17 -17.25 4.25
C LYS A 191 -10.88 -16.04 5.14
N LEU A 192 -11.77 -15.78 6.09
CA LEU A 192 -11.57 -14.83 7.16
C LEU A 192 -11.19 -15.55 8.45
N LYS A 193 -10.10 -15.12 9.09
CA LYS A 193 -9.69 -15.56 10.43
C LYS A 193 -9.74 -14.38 11.40
N GLY A 194 -10.40 -14.58 12.53
CA GLY A 194 -10.70 -13.53 13.50
C GLY A 194 -12.07 -12.87 13.27
N GLU A 195 -12.40 -11.90 14.10
CA GLU A 195 -13.67 -11.16 14.06
C GLU A 195 -13.48 -9.76 13.46
N ASP A 196 -14.21 -9.45 12.40
CA ASP A 196 -14.19 -8.12 11.78
C ASP A 196 -14.81 -7.08 12.72
N PRO A 197 -14.08 -6.02 13.12
CA PRO A 197 -14.59 -5.03 14.05
C PRO A 197 -15.74 -4.23 13.43
N THR A 198 -16.95 -4.37 14.00
CA THR A 198 -18.17 -3.69 13.51
C THR A 198 -18.04 -2.17 13.54
N GLU A 199 -17.40 -1.61 14.57
CA GLU A 199 -17.34 -0.17 14.82
C GLU A 199 -16.15 0.55 14.15
N LYS A 200 -15.26 -0.17 13.45
CA LYS A 200 -14.05 0.42 12.87
C LYS A 200 -13.92 0.11 11.39
N LYS A 201 -13.24 0.99 10.65
CA LYS A 201 -12.81 0.71 9.27
C LYS A 201 -11.91 -0.53 9.27
N SER A 202 -12.09 -1.41 8.31
CA SER A 202 -11.29 -2.63 8.18
C SER A 202 -11.13 -3.01 6.71
N TYR A 203 -10.04 -3.67 6.37
CA TYR A 203 -9.85 -4.19 5.02
C TYR A 203 -10.87 -5.27 4.66
N VAL A 204 -11.45 -5.97 5.64
CA VAL A 204 -12.58 -6.87 5.41
C VAL A 204 -13.77 -6.13 4.79
N LYS A 205 -14.12 -4.96 5.33
CA LYS A 205 -15.18 -4.09 4.78
C LYS A 205 -14.80 -3.57 3.39
N VAL A 206 -13.54 -3.18 3.18
CA VAL A 206 -13.04 -2.74 1.87
C VAL A 206 -13.19 -3.84 0.82
N ILE A 207 -12.71 -5.04 1.10
CA ILE A 207 -12.77 -6.19 0.18
C ILE A 207 -14.23 -6.54 -0.16
N LYS A 208 -15.10 -6.62 0.86
CA LYS A 208 -16.53 -6.89 0.65
C LYS A 208 -17.22 -5.81 -0.19
N GLU A 209 -16.87 -4.54 0.02
CA GLU A 209 -17.45 -3.44 -0.76
C GLU A 209 -16.96 -3.45 -2.22
N ILE A 210 -15.69 -3.81 -2.47
CA ILE A 210 -15.16 -4.05 -3.82
C ILE A 210 -15.94 -5.18 -4.50
N GLU A 211 -16.04 -6.34 -3.86
CA GLU A 211 -16.75 -7.52 -4.37
C GLU A 211 -18.21 -7.17 -4.72
N ARG A 212 -18.91 -6.50 -3.79
CA ARG A 212 -20.30 -6.06 -3.98
C ARG A 212 -20.45 -5.15 -5.21
N ARG A 213 -19.56 -4.17 -5.39
CA ARG A 213 -19.63 -3.24 -6.52
C ARG A 213 -19.29 -3.91 -7.85
N GLN A 214 -18.33 -4.84 -7.85
CA GLN A 214 -17.94 -5.57 -9.05
C GLN A 214 -19.00 -6.59 -9.49
N GLY A 215 -19.85 -7.08 -8.58
CA GLY A 215 -20.98 -7.97 -8.89
C GLY A 215 -22.24 -7.27 -9.41
N ILE A 216 -22.29 -5.93 -9.38
CA ILE A 216 -23.40 -5.13 -9.94
C ILE A 216 -23.14 -4.76 -11.41
N MET A 217 -21.92 -4.95 -11.92
CA MET A 217 -21.51 -4.65 -13.30
C MET A 217 -21.69 -5.84 -14.24
#